data_AF-A0A7S1C5A4-F1
#
_entry.id   AF-A0A7S1C5A4-F1
#
_cell.length_a   1.000
_cell.length_b   1.000
_cell.length_c   1.000
_cell.angle_alpha   90.00
_cell.angle_beta   90.00
_cell.angle_gamma   90.00
#
_symmetry.space_group_name_H-M   'P 1'
#
loop_
_entity.id
_entity.type
_entity.pdbx_description
1 polymer ?
#
loop_
_entity_poly.entity_id
_entity_poly.type
_entity_poly.pdbx_seq_one_letter_code
_entity_poly.pdbx_strand_id
1 'polypeptide(L)'
;MAALCVAMLVDRDHVRYDDKISDFWPEFAEHGKVNITVAQALSHAAGLSAVDRPARMSIREWEIRAADAVADQRPHWPPGSAFGYHPWSFGVIAREIVRRTDPLHRDISKFFADEVALPLNVSYFLGDLPREAEHMVSE
;
A
#
# COMPACT_ATOMS: atom_id res chain seq x y z
N MET A 1 -3.88 9.83 1.94
CA MET A 1 -2.90 10.07 0.86
C MET A 1 -2.52 8.81 0.09
N ALA A 2 -2.22 7.67 0.71
CA ALA A 2 -1.90 6.44 -0.05
C ALA A 2 -2.99 6.03 -1.06
N ALA A 3 -4.27 6.06 -0.64
CA ALA A 3 -5.41 5.78 -1.52
C ALA A 3 -5.54 6.77 -2.70
N LEU A 4 -5.13 8.04 -2.51
CA LEU A 4 -5.12 9.04 -3.58
C LEU A 4 -4.12 8.64 -4.68
N CYS A 5 -2.94 8.13 -4.30
CA CYS A 5 -1.94 7.68 -5.27
C CYS A 5 -2.49 6.53 -6.14
N VAL A 6 -3.18 5.57 -5.51
CA VAL A 6 -3.84 4.49 -6.25
C VAL A 6 -4.97 5.03 -7.13
N ALA A 7 -5.79 5.96 -6.63
CA ALA A 7 -6.87 6.57 -7.41
C ALA A 7 -6.33 7.31 -8.66
N MET A 8 -5.18 7.97 -8.58
CA MET A 8 -4.54 8.60 -9.74
C MET A 8 -4.06 7.59 -10.77
N LEU A 9 -3.54 6.44 -10.34
CA LEU A 9 -3.19 5.35 -11.27
C LEU A 9 -4.42 4.72 -11.90
N VAL A 10 -5.55 4.67 -11.18
CA VAL A 10 -6.85 4.25 -11.74
C VAL A 10 -7.35 5.24 -12.79
N ASP A 11 -7.31 6.53 -12.49
CA ASP A 11 -7.72 7.60 -13.42
C ASP A 11 -6.91 7.60 -14.73
N ARG A 12 -5.66 7.11 -14.66
CA ARG A 12 -4.74 7.00 -15.80
C ARG A 12 -4.74 5.64 -16.48
N ASP A 13 -5.70 4.78 -16.16
CA ASP A 13 -5.85 3.42 -16.72
C ASP A 13 -4.64 2.49 -16.50
N HIS A 14 -3.80 2.75 -15.48
CA HIS A 14 -2.67 1.87 -15.14
C HIS A 14 -3.06 0.71 -14.23
N VAL A 15 -4.20 0.82 -13.53
CA VAL A 15 -4.79 -0.23 -12.72
C VAL A 15 -6.30 0.01 -12.64
N ARG A 16 -7.11 -1.01 -12.46
CA ARG A 16 -8.54 -0.87 -12.25
C ARG A 16 -8.93 -1.41 -10.87
N TYR A 17 -10.06 -0.94 -10.35
CA TYR A 17 -10.54 -1.38 -9.04
C TYR A 17 -10.98 -2.86 -9.03
N ASP A 18 -11.36 -3.40 -10.18
CA ASP A 18 -11.72 -4.79 -10.42
C ASP A 18 -10.52 -5.70 -10.73
N ASP A 19 -9.33 -5.14 -10.99
CA ASP A 19 -8.11 -5.93 -11.19
C ASP A 19 -7.77 -6.73 -9.93
N LYS A 20 -7.28 -7.95 -10.13
CA LYS A 20 -6.80 -8.77 -9.03
C LYS A 20 -5.40 -8.32 -8.67
N ILE A 21 -5.14 -8.20 -7.37
CA ILE A 21 -3.79 -7.83 -6.90
C ILE A 21 -2.74 -8.84 -7.37
N SER A 22 -3.12 -10.11 -7.50
CA SER A 22 -2.25 -11.17 -8.02
C SER A 22 -1.74 -10.93 -9.45
N ASP A 23 -2.43 -10.12 -10.25
CA ASP A 23 -2.09 -9.93 -11.66
C ASP A 23 -0.79 -9.11 -11.81
N PHE A 24 -0.48 -8.25 -10.85
CA PHE A 24 0.76 -7.46 -10.79
C PHE A 24 1.60 -7.76 -9.53
N TRP A 25 1.04 -8.47 -8.55
CA TRP A 25 1.72 -8.96 -7.36
C TRP A 25 1.53 -10.47 -7.19
N PRO A 26 2.26 -11.32 -7.96
CA PRO A 26 2.06 -12.77 -7.97
C PRO A 26 2.21 -13.42 -6.59
N GLU A 27 3.17 -12.96 -5.77
CA GLU A 27 3.39 -13.48 -4.43
C GLU A 27 2.18 -13.26 -3.50
N PHE A 28 1.34 -12.26 -3.80
CA PHE A 28 0.11 -12.01 -3.06
C PHE A 28 -0.97 -13.05 -3.32
N ALA A 29 -0.87 -13.91 -4.35
CA ALA A 29 -1.90 -14.89 -4.68
C ALA A 29 -2.03 -16.03 -3.64
N GLU A 30 -1.01 -16.21 -2.80
CA GLU A 30 -0.91 -17.31 -1.85
C GLU A 30 -2.03 -17.32 -0.80
N HIS A 31 -2.23 -18.48 -0.16
CA HIS A 31 -3.17 -18.65 0.97
C HIS A 31 -4.62 -18.24 0.68
N GLY A 32 -5.07 -18.37 -0.58
CA GLY A 32 -6.45 -18.09 -1.00
C GLY A 32 -6.72 -16.63 -1.38
N LYS A 33 -5.68 -15.84 -1.64
CA LYS A 33 -5.78 -14.41 -1.97
C LYS A 33 -5.80 -14.11 -3.47
N VAL A 34 -5.69 -15.12 -4.35
CA VAL A 34 -5.64 -14.99 -5.82
C VAL A 34 -6.77 -14.17 -6.45
N ASN A 35 -7.94 -14.06 -5.83
CA ASN A 35 -9.07 -13.30 -6.39
C ASN A 35 -9.35 -11.98 -5.67
N ILE A 36 -8.47 -11.54 -4.76
CA ILE A 36 -8.64 -10.26 -4.07
C ILE A 36 -8.43 -9.13 -5.06
N THR A 37 -9.43 -8.27 -5.19
CA THR A 37 -9.34 -7.09 -6.06
C THR A 37 -8.75 -5.88 -5.36
N VAL A 38 -8.30 -4.89 -6.15
CA VAL A 38 -7.88 -3.59 -5.64
C VAL A 38 -8.98 -2.93 -4.79
N ALA A 39 -10.24 -2.99 -5.23
CA ALA A 39 -11.37 -2.46 -4.47
C ALA A 39 -11.51 -3.13 -3.09
N GLN A 40 -11.46 -4.47 -3.03
CA GLN A 40 -11.59 -5.20 -1.78
C GLN A 40 -10.46 -4.88 -0.80
N ALA A 41 -9.23 -4.72 -1.29
CA ALA A 41 -8.12 -4.31 -0.44
C ALA A 41 -8.28 -2.89 0.10
N LEU A 42 -8.63 -1.94 -0.75
CA LEU A 42 -8.77 -0.53 -0.36
C LEU A 42 -10.04 -0.25 0.46
N SER A 43 -11.02 -1.16 0.44
CA SER A 43 -12.21 -1.11 1.28
C SER A 43 -12.11 -1.94 2.56
N HIS A 44 -10.91 -2.40 2.93
CA HIS A 44 -10.67 -3.24 4.12
C HIS A 44 -11.46 -4.58 4.14
N ALA A 45 -11.78 -5.11 2.97
CA ALA A 45 -12.49 -6.39 2.80
C ALA A 45 -11.57 -7.56 2.43
N ALA A 46 -10.25 -7.35 2.35
CA ALA A 46 -9.27 -8.39 2.01
C ALA A 46 -9.00 -9.42 3.12
N GLY A 47 -9.49 -9.19 4.34
CA GLY A 47 -9.26 -10.09 5.47
C GLY A 47 -7.87 -10.01 6.09
N LEU A 48 -7.11 -8.94 5.83
CA LEU A 48 -5.71 -8.77 6.26
C LEU A 48 -5.57 -7.72 7.37
N SER A 49 -6.57 -7.58 8.24
CA SER A 49 -6.61 -6.52 9.27
C SER A 49 -5.46 -6.61 10.28
N ALA A 50 -5.02 -7.82 10.59
CA ALA A 50 -3.84 -8.09 11.39
C ALA A 50 -2.84 -8.91 10.55
N VAL A 51 -1.57 -8.51 10.57
CA VAL A 51 -0.49 -9.26 9.94
C VAL A 51 0.38 -9.83 11.03
N ASP A 52 0.68 -11.12 10.94
CA ASP A 52 1.50 -11.82 11.90
C ASP A 52 2.91 -11.24 11.86
N ARG A 53 3.22 -10.47 12.91
CA ARG A 53 4.50 -9.79 13.08
C ARG A 53 5.16 -10.28 14.36
N PRO A 54 6.42 -10.75 14.32
CA PRO A 54 7.18 -11.04 15.53
C PRO A 54 7.20 -9.83 16.48
N ALA A 55 6.90 -10.05 17.76
CA ALA A 55 6.79 -8.97 18.76
C ALA A 55 8.05 -8.09 18.91
N ARG A 56 9.22 -8.59 18.50
CA ARG A 56 10.51 -7.89 18.57
C ARG A 56 10.92 -7.18 17.28
N MET A 57 10.12 -7.25 16.22
CA MET A 57 10.45 -6.62 14.95
C MET A 57 10.39 -5.09 15.10
N SER A 58 11.49 -4.40 14.79
CA SER A 58 11.55 -2.94 14.73
C SER A 58 10.69 -2.38 13.59
N ILE A 59 10.37 -1.08 13.63
CA ILE A 59 9.64 -0.41 12.54
C ILE A 59 10.44 -0.49 11.23
N ARG A 60 11.77 -0.34 11.30
CA ARG A 60 12.65 -0.44 10.12
C ARG A 60 12.62 -1.82 9.48
N GLU A 61 12.65 -2.88 10.29
CA GLU A 61 12.54 -4.24 9.77
C GLU A 61 11.15 -4.52 9.18
N TRP A 62 10.10 -3.95 9.78
CA TRP A 62 8.76 -4.00 9.21
C TRP A 62 8.73 -3.33 7.84
N GLU A 63 9.27 -2.12 7.69
CA GLU A 63 9.29 -1.43 6.40
C GLU A 63 9.88 -2.27 5.28
N ILE A 64 10.97 -3.02 5.57
CA ILE A 64 11.64 -3.90 4.62
C ILE A 64 10.82 -5.17 4.32
N ARG A 65 10.20 -5.78 5.34
CA ARG A 65 9.60 -7.12 5.24
C ARG A 65 8.08 -7.14 5.10
N ALA A 66 7.42 -5.98 5.21
CA ALA A 66 5.97 -5.93 5.32
C ALA A 66 5.25 -6.44 4.07
N ALA A 67 5.80 -6.19 2.87
CA ALA A 67 5.20 -6.70 1.64
C ALA A 67 5.17 -8.23 1.67
N ASP A 68 6.32 -8.87 1.93
CA ASP A 68 6.41 -10.33 2.05
C ASP A 68 5.50 -10.88 3.16
N ALA A 69 5.48 -10.23 4.33
CA ALA A 69 4.62 -10.63 5.44
C ALA A 69 3.12 -10.54 5.08
N VAL A 70 2.71 -9.50 4.36
CA VAL A 70 1.33 -9.34 3.86
C VAL A 70 1.01 -10.38 2.78
N ALA A 71 1.94 -10.65 1.87
CA ALA A 71 1.79 -11.65 0.83
C ALA A 71 1.68 -13.07 1.40
N ASP A 72 2.40 -13.39 2.48
CA ASP A 72 2.33 -14.70 3.15
C ASP A 72 1.18 -14.81 4.17
N GLN A 73 0.51 -13.71 4.53
CA GLN A 73 -0.60 -13.74 5.48
C GLN A 73 -1.82 -14.46 4.89
N ARG A 74 -2.36 -15.43 5.62
CA ARG A 74 -3.70 -15.99 5.35
C ARG A 74 -4.77 -14.99 5.82
N PRO A 75 -5.79 -14.66 5.01
CA PRO A 75 -6.90 -13.82 5.44
C PRO A 75 -7.61 -14.41 6.67
N HIS A 76 -7.97 -13.54 7.63
CA HIS A 76 -8.71 -13.89 8.86
C HIS A 76 -10.15 -14.31 8.58
N TRP A 77 -10.69 -13.90 7.44
CA TRP A 77 -12.00 -14.29 6.92
C TRP A 77 -11.95 -14.36 5.39
N PRO A 78 -12.91 -15.04 4.73
CA PRO A 78 -12.98 -15.07 3.28
C PRO A 78 -13.02 -13.65 2.68
N PRO A 79 -12.14 -13.31 1.73
CA PRO A 79 -12.13 -11.97 1.15
C PRO A 79 -13.50 -11.56 0.58
N GLY A 80 -13.93 -10.35 0.88
CA GLY A 80 -15.24 -9.81 0.50
C GLY A 80 -16.41 -10.20 1.42
N SER A 81 -16.24 -11.17 2.35
CA SER A 81 -17.34 -11.59 3.22
C SER A 81 -17.54 -10.71 4.45
N ALA A 82 -16.53 -9.93 4.84
CA ALA A 82 -16.58 -9.01 5.98
C ALA A 82 -15.61 -7.84 5.82
N PHE A 83 -15.82 -6.82 6.66
CA PHE A 83 -14.96 -5.65 6.80
C PHE A 83 -14.20 -5.72 8.13
N GLY A 84 -12.94 -5.32 8.12
CA GLY A 84 -12.20 -5.04 9.35
C GLY A 84 -11.01 -4.14 9.04
N TYR A 85 -10.87 -3.04 9.77
CA TYR A 85 -9.85 -2.02 9.49
C TYR A 85 -8.43 -2.61 9.43
N HIS A 86 -7.62 -2.17 8.45
CA HIS A 86 -6.27 -2.67 8.17
C HIS A 86 -5.20 -1.65 8.58
N PRO A 87 -4.96 -1.42 9.88
CA PRO A 87 -4.07 -0.35 10.35
C PRO A 87 -2.63 -0.47 9.84
N TRP A 88 -2.13 -1.69 9.63
CA TRP A 88 -0.74 -1.94 9.22
C TRP A 88 -0.61 -2.38 7.77
N SER A 89 -1.51 -3.24 7.29
CA SER A 89 -1.42 -3.81 5.93
C SER A 89 -1.98 -2.86 4.87
N PHE A 90 -2.89 -1.93 5.19
CA PHE A 90 -3.47 -1.03 4.18
C PHE A 90 -2.40 -0.22 3.45
N GLY A 91 -1.51 0.43 4.20
CA GLY A 91 -0.43 1.23 3.62
C GLY A 91 0.55 0.40 2.80
N VAL A 92 0.81 -0.84 3.24
CA VAL A 92 1.68 -1.80 2.54
C VAL A 92 1.05 -2.27 1.23
N ILE A 93 -0.24 -2.59 1.24
CA ILE A 93 -0.95 -3.00 0.03
C ILE A 93 -1.02 -1.82 -0.95
N ALA A 94 -1.39 -0.63 -0.48
CA ALA A 94 -1.48 0.56 -1.32
C ALA A 94 -0.13 0.94 -1.95
N ARG A 95 0.98 0.90 -1.20
CA ARG A 95 2.30 1.20 -1.76
C ARG A 95 2.78 0.15 -2.76
N GLU A 96 2.45 -1.12 -2.56
CA GLU A 96 2.79 -2.19 -3.49
C GLU A 96 1.96 -2.11 -4.77
N ILE A 97 0.67 -1.73 -4.69
CA ILE A 97 -0.13 -1.41 -5.88
C ILE A 97 0.56 -0.29 -6.66
N VAL A 98 0.88 0.84 -6.01
CA VAL A 98 1.56 1.97 -6.68
C VAL A 98 2.88 1.54 -7.33
N ARG A 99 3.77 0.87 -6.59
CA ARG A 99 5.08 0.45 -7.09
C ARG A 99 5.00 -0.47 -8.30
N ARG A 100 4.00 -1.36 -8.32
CA ARG A 100 3.86 -2.40 -9.35
C ARG A 100 3.08 -1.92 -10.57
N THR A 101 2.21 -0.92 -10.43
CA THR A 101 1.38 -0.43 -11.54
C THR A 101 1.78 0.96 -12.07
N ASP A 102 2.60 1.72 -11.34
CA ASP A 102 3.26 2.91 -11.90
C ASP A 102 4.21 2.52 -13.04
N PRO A 103 4.10 3.11 -14.25
CA PRO A 103 4.98 2.78 -15.38
C PRO A 103 6.48 3.03 -15.11
N LEU A 104 6.80 3.91 -14.17
CA LEU A 104 8.16 4.22 -13.75
C LEU A 104 8.61 3.39 -12.53
N HIS A 105 7.74 2.52 -12.00
CA HIS A 105 7.96 1.68 -10.83
C HIS A 105 8.47 2.46 -9.60
N ARG A 106 8.02 3.71 -9.45
CA ARG A 106 8.39 4.55 -8.30
C ARG A 106 7.77 3.99 -7.03
N ASP A 107 8.45 4.15 -5.91
CA ASP A 107 7.80 3.99 -4.61
C ASP A 107 6.70 5.06 -4.41
N ILE A 108 5.80 4.80 -3.45
CA ILE A 108 4.66 5.69 -3.22
C ILE A 108 5.06 7.09 -2.74
N SER A 109 6.22 7.21 -2.08
CA SER A 109 6.75 8.47 -1.57
C SER A 109 7.17 9.37 -2.72
N LYS A 110 7.95 8.83 -3.67
CA LYS A 110 8.38 9.53 -4.87
C LYS A 110 7.20 9.82 -5.80
N PHE A 111 6.30 8.86 -5.99
CA PHE A 111 5.08 9.06 -6.77
C PHE A 111 4.26 10.23 -6.20
N PHE A 112 3.98 10.24 -4.90
CA PHE A 112 3.22 11.32 -4.28
C PHE A 112 3.94 12.66 -4.37
N ALA A 113 5.26 12.69 -4.17
CA ALA A 113 6.05 13.91 -4.30
C ALA A 113 5.92 14.52 -5.70
N ASP A 114 6.13 13.72 -6.73
CA ASP A 114 6.12 14.16 -8.13
C ASP A 114 4.74 14.55 -8.64
N GLU A 115 3.72 13.78 -8.25
CA GLU A 115 2.40 13.86 -8.85
C GLU A 115 1.45 14.77 -8.07
N VAL A 116 1.74 15.03 -6.79
CA VAL A 116 0.86 15.78 -5.88
C VAL A 116 1.61 16.88 -5.15
N ALA A 117 2.67 16.55 -4.41
CA ALA A 117 3.26 17.50 -3.47
C ALA A 117 3.95 18.68 -4.17
N LEU A 118 4.82 18.37 -5.15
CA LEU A 118 5.57 19.38 -5.90
C LEU A 118 4.67 20.21 -6.82
N PRO A 119 3.75 19.65 -7.63
CA PRO A 119 2.89 20.45 -8.50
C PRO A 119 1.94 21.38 -7.75
N LEU A 120 1.50 21.00 -6.55
CA LEU A 120 0.58 21.78 -5.72
C LEU A 120 1.30 22.66 -4.68
N ASN A 121 2.64 22.59 -4.61
CA ASN A 121 3.46 23.30 -3.63
C ASN A 121 2.98 23.07 -2.18
N VAL A 122 2.73 21.80 -1.82
CA VAL A 122 2.30 21.41 -0.47
C VAL A 122 3.42 20.73 0.30
N SER A 123 3.67 21.18 1.53
CA SER A 123 4.65 20.58 2.44
C SER A 123 4.08 19.33 3.13
N TYR A 124 3.87 18.27 2.35
CA TYR A 124 3.43 16.97 2.86
C TYR A 124 4.33 15.86 2.30
N PHE A 125 4.75 14.94 3.18
CA PHE A 125 5.64 13.84 2.83
C PHE A 125 4.99 12.52 3.23
N LEU A 126 4.98 11.56 2.31
CA LEU A 126 4.68 10.17 2.60
C LEU A 126 6.00 9.43 2.81
N GLY A 127 6.16 8.72 3.93
CA GLY A 127 7.40 8.02 4.26
C GLY A 127 8.42 8.96 4.91
N ASP A 128 9.70 8.76 4.57
CA ASP A 128 10.80 9.50 5.18
C ASP A 128 10.77 10.98 4.78
N LEU A 129 11.01 11.84 5.78
CA LEU A 129 11.17 13.28 5.57
C LEU A 129 12.53 13.54 4.90
N PRO A 130 12.58 14.28 3.77
CA PRO A 130 13.85 14.72 3.20
C PRO A 130 14.64 15.54 4.23
N ARG A 131 15.96 15.41 4.24
CA ARG A 131 16.82 16.12 5.21
C ARG A 131 16.63 17.63 5.13
N GLU A 132 16.42 18.14 3.93
CA GLU A 132 16.19 19.56 3.66
C GLU A 132 14.88 20.05 4.30
N ALA A 133 13.94 19.15 4.58
CA ALA A 133 12.63 19.42 5.17
C ALA A 133 12.59 19.24 6.70
N GLU A 134 13.69 18.80 7.35
CA GLU A 134 13.74 18.58 8.81
C GLU A 134 13.36 19.84 9.62
N HIS A 135 13.69 21.03 9.09
CA HIS A 135 13.35 22.32 9.71
C HIS A 135 11.83 22.60 9.78
N MET A 136 11.00 21.82 9.11
CA MET A 136 9.54 21.97 9.11
C MET A 136 8.84 21.18 10.23
N VAL A 137 9.58 20.37 11.01
CA VAL A 137 9.03 19.66 12.17
C VAL A 137 9.14 20.54 13.40
N SER A 138 8.03 20.86 14.05
CA SER A 138 8.04 21.47 15.39
C SER A 138 8.38 20.40 16.45
N GLU A 139 9.23 20.75 17.41
CA GLU A 139 9.53 19.91 18.58
C GLU A 139 8.29 19.53 19.40
#